data_AF-A0A6G2QFZ8-F1
#
_entry.id   AF-A0A6G2QFZ8-F1
#
_cell.length_a   1.000
_cell.length_b   1.000
_cell.length_c   1.000
_cell.angle_alpha   90.00
_cell.angle_beta   90.00
_cell.angle_gamma   90.00
#
_symmetry.space_group_name_H-M   'P 1'
#
loop_
_entity.id
_entity.type
_entity.pdbx_description
1 polymer ?
#
loop_
_entity_poly.entity_id
_entity_poly.type
_entity_poly.pdbx_seq_one_letter_code
_entity_poly.pdbx_strand_id
1 'polypeptide(L)' 'MRQFTAVVNPTAGAAGAAAALLALARHLRVAGADLRTEYSRSLDHA' A
#
# COMPACT_ATOMS: atom_id res chain seq x y z
N MET A 1 -5.39 -3.32 17.86
CA MET A 1 -5.22 -2.46 16.68
C MET A 1 -4.75 -3.33 15.52
N ARG A 2 -5.29 -3.13 14.31
CA ARG A 2 -4.94 -3.97 13.14
C ARG A 2 -3.92 -3.22 12.28
N GLN A 3 -2.92 -3.92 11.75
CA GLN A 3 -1.92 -3.36 10.85
C GLN A 3 -1.91 -4.14 9.54
N PHE A 4 -1.80 -3.41 8.44
CA PHE A 4 -1.69 -3.95 7.09
C PHE A 4 -0.40 -3.44 6.44
N THR A 5 0.16 -4.24 5.53
CA THR A 5 1.28 -3.84 4.67
C THR A 5 0.82 -3.91 3.23
N ALA A 6 0.96 -2.81 2.50
CA ALA A 6 0.84 -2.77 1.06
C ALA A 6 2.22 -2.99 0.44
N VAL A 7 2.39 -4.09 -0.28
CA VAL A 7 3.58 -4.34 -1.11
C VAL A 7 3.33 -3.79 -2.50
N VAL A 8 4.21 -2.88 -2.94
CA VAL A 8 4.02 -2.10 -4.17
C VAL A 8 5.15 -2.39 -5.14
N ASN A 9 4.85 -2.97 -6.30
CA ASN A 9 5.80 -3.02 -7.40
C ASN A 9 5.84 -1.65 -8.12
N PRO A 10 6.89 -0.83 -7.95
CA PRO A 10 6.94 0.51 -8.54
C PRO A 10 7.06 0.48 -10.07
N THR A 11 7.48 -0.64 -10.66
CA THR A 11 7.65 -0.78 -12.12
C THR A 11 6.41 -1.35 -12.81
N ALA A 12 5.35 -1.69 -12.08
CA ALA A 12 4.10 -2.24 -12.64
C ALA A 12 3.28 -1.24 -13.49
N GLY A 13 3.77 0.01 -13.64
CA GLY A 13 3.40 0.88 -14.77
C GLY A 13 2.17 1.78 -14.58
N ALA A 14 1.54 1.83 -13.40
CA ALA A 14 0.41 2.73 -13.16
C ALA A 14 0.76 3.86 -12.19
N ALA A 15 0.80 5.10 -12.69
CA ALA A 15 1.03 6.32 -11.89
C ALA A 15 -0.03 6.56 -10.78
N GLY A 16 -1.11 5.78 -10.74
CA GLY A 16 -2.21 5.91 -9.78
C GLY A 16 -2.07 5.13 -8.46
N ALA A 17 -1.10 4.22 -8.35
CA ALA A 17 -0.99 3.34 -7.17
C ALA A 17 -0.82 4.13 -5.86
N ALA A 18 -0.02 5.21 -5.88
CA ALA A 18 0.17 6.07 -4.73
C ALA A 18 -1.12 6.76 -4.28
N ALA A 19 -1.92 7.28 -5.21
CA ALA A 19 -3.19 7.94 -4.91
C ALA A 19 -4.21 6.95 -4.31
N ALA A 20 -4.29 5.75 -4.87
CA ALA A 20 -5.14 4.68 -4.34
C ALA A 20 -4.75 4.26 -2.92
N LEU A 21 -3.44 4.11 -2.65
CA LEU A 21 -2.93 3.76 -1.31
C LEU A 21 -3.20 4.86 -0.28
N LEU A 22 -3.08 6.12 -0.66
CA LEU A 22 -3.42 7.25 0.22
C LEU A 22 -4.91 7.24 0.61
N ALA A 23 -5.80 6.97 -0.36
CA ALA A 23 -7.23 6.86 -0.10
C ALA A 23 -7.55 5.67 0.82
N LEU A 24 -6.94 4.51 0.57
CA LEU A 24 -7.09 3.31 1.40
C LEU A 24 -6.58 3.53 2.83
N ALA A 25 -5.40 4.12 2.99
CA ALA A 25 -4.81 4.41 4.30
C ALA A 25 -5.71 5.32 5.15
N ARG A 26 -6.44 6.25 4.50
CA ARG A 26 -7.42 7.11 5.19
C ARG A 26 -8.61 6.30 5.69
N HIS A 27 -9.16 5.40 4.88
CA HIS A 27 -10.26 4.52 5.28
C HIS A 27 -9.86 3.60 6.44
N LEU A 28 -8.67 2.99 6.36
CA LEU A 28 -8.17 2.10 7.41
C LEU A 28 -7.99 2.83 8.73
N ARG A 29 -7.47 4.07 8.71
CA ARG A 29 -7.32 4.90 9.91
C ARG A 29 -8.65 5.18 10.60
N VAL A 30 -9.70 5.50 9.84
CA VAL A 30 -11.06 5.68 10.39
C VAL A 30 -11.58 4.39 11.05
N ALA A 31 -11.21 3.24 10.50
CA ALA A 31 -11.54 1.93 11.06
C ALA A 31 -10.61 1.45 12.20
N GLY A 32 -9.69 2.29 12.69
CA GLY A 32 -8.74 1.93 13.75
C GLY A 32 -7.62 0.99 13.30
N ALA A 33 -7.26 1.04 12.02
CA ALA A 33 -6.19 0.27 11.42
C ALA A 33 -5.12 1.15 10.76
N ASP A 34 -3.88 0.66 10.72
CA ASP A 34 -2.75 1.33 10.09
C ASP A 34 -2.31 0.62 8.80
N LEU A 35 -1.74 1.39 7.86
CA LEU A 35 -1.23 0.88 6.59
C LEU A 35 0.21 1.32 6.39
N ARG A 36 1.12 0.34 6.34
CA ARG A 36 2.51 0.52 5.92
C ARG A 36 2.66 0.24 4.43
N THR A 37 3.57 0.94 3.77
CA THR A 37 3.88 0.72 2.36
C THR A 37 5.31 0.21 2.25
N GLU A 38 5.50 -0.91 1.57
CA GLU A 38 6.80 -1.44 1.21
C GLU A 38 6.90 -1.54 -0.31
N TYR A 39 8.03 -1.12 -0.86
CA TYR A 39 8.26 -1.23 -2.31
C TYR A 39 8.93 -2.56 -2.60
N SER A 40 8.38 -3.29 -3.56
CA SER A 40 8.96 -4.53 -4.02
C SER A 40 10.22 -4.31 -4.85
N ARG A 41 11.14 -5.26 -4.73
CA ARG A 41 12.46 -5.30 -5.42
C ARG A 41 12.56 -6.46 -6.42
N SER A 42 11.56 -7.33 -6.49
CA SER A 42 11.51 -8.50 -7.37
C SER A 42 10.07 -8.99 -7.50
N LEU A 43 9.78 -9.77 -8.56
CA LEU A 43 8.46 -10.40 -8.70
C LEU A 43 8.15 -11.34 -7.53
N ASP A 44 9.16 -12.03 -6.99
CA ASP A 44 9.05 -12.94 -5.84
C ASP A 44 8.66 -12.22 -4.53
N HIS A 45 9.06 -10.96 -4.38
CA HIS A 45 8.71 -10.14 -3.22
C HIS A 45 7.36 -9.42 -3.41
N ALA A 46 6.89 -9.26 -4.65
CA ALA A 46 5.66 -8.54 -4.97
C ALA A 46 4.42 -9.44 -4.77
#